data_AF-A0A0V9UQR2-F1
#
_entry.id   AF-A0A0V9UQR2-F1
#
_cell.length_a   1.000
_cell.length_b   1.000
_cell.length_c   1.000
_cell.angle_alpha   90.00
_cell.angle_beta   90.00
_cell.angle_gamma   90.00
#
_symmetry.space_group_name_H-M   'P 1'
#
loop_
_entity.id
_entity.type
_entity.pdbx_description
1 polymer ?
#
loop_
_entity_poly.entity_id
_entity_poly.type
_entity_poly.pdbx_seq_one_letter_code
_entity_poly.pdbx_strand_id
1 'polypeptide(L)'
;MGGLLLAEPILGPGWDMAGKIVAIMAIPAALQIVVSPSDYLLIVLGRQWWLLTFQVVRLLLSVGAALLALWLSGDVYVVTLAYSLGWAGAYLMSIAGILIAVKRYDTRIGCSDTEVSSV
;
A
#
# COMPACT_ATOMS: atom_id res chain seq x y z
N MET A 1 -12.18 -4.23 -13.86
CA MET A 1 -12.71 -4.59 -15.21
C MET A 1 -12.23 -3.67 -16.34
N GLY A 2 -11.77 -2.43 -16.09
CA GLY A 2 -11.28 -1.53 -17.15
C GLY A 2 -10.02 -1.98 -17.91
N GLY A 3 -9.05 -2.63 -17.24
CA GLY A 3 -7.83 -3.10 -17.91
C GLY A 3 -8.06 -4.20 -18.97
N LEU A 4 -9.07 -5.04 -18.78
CA LEU A 4 -9.43 -6.10 -19.72
C LEU A 4 -10.13 -5.54 -20.97
N LEU A 5 -10.94 -4.49 -20.78
CA LEU A 5 -11.69 -3.83 -21.86
C LEU A 5 -10.84 -2.87 -22.70
N LEU A 6 -9.70 -2.39 -22.18
CA LEU A 6 -8.81 -1.44 -22.86
C LEU A 6 -7.62 -2.10 -23.54
N ALA A 7 -7.22 -3.31 -23.13
CA ALA A 7 -6.03 -3.97 -23.64
C ALA A 7 -6.13 -4.29 -25.14
N GLU A 8 -7.23 -4.90 -25.57
CA GLU A 8 -7.41 -5.31 -26.97
C GLU A 8 -7.60 -4.15 -27.96
N PRO A 9 -8.47 -3.14 -27.71
CA PRO A 9 -8.70 -2.07 -28.66
C PRO A 9 -7.56 -1.04 -28.76
N ILE A 10 -6.70 -0.93 -27.73
CA ILE A 10 -5.60 0.05 -27.70
C ILE A 10 -4.24 -0.59 -28.02
N LEU A 11 -3.97 -1.80 -27.53
CA LEU A 11 -2.65 -2.44 -27.63
C LEU A 11 -2.58 -3.52 -28.72
N GLY A 12 -3.73 -3.98 -29.22
CA GLY A 12 -3.84 -4.98 -30.30
C GLY A 12 -3.95 -6.43 -29.82
N PRO A 13 -4.07 -7.39 -30.76
CA PRO A 13 -4.24 -8.81 -30.44
C PRO A 13 -2.99 -9.40 -29.79
N GLY A 14 -3.18 -10.17 -28.71
CA GLY A 14 -2.10 -10.78 -27.89
C GLY A 14 -1.90 -10.16 -26.51
N TRP A 15 -2.57 -9.05 -26.20
CA TRP A 15 -2.43 -8.33 -24.93
C TRP A 15 -3.42 -8.73 -23.82
N ASP A 16 -4.20 -9.80 -24.01
CA ASP A 16 -5.16 -10.29 -23.01
C ASP A 16 -4.49 -10.62 -21.66
N MET A 17 -3.29 -11.20 -21.70
CA MET A 17 -2.49 -11.48 -20.50
C MET A 17 -2.13 -10.20 -19.73
N ALA A 18 -1.74 -9.14 -20.44
CA ALA A 18 -1.46 -7.85 -19.82
C ALA A 18 -2.73 -7.22 -19.23
N GLY A 19 -3.87 -7.33 -19.90
CA GLY A 19 -5.16 -6.84 -19.39
C GLY A 19 -5.54 -7.48 -18.05
N LYS A 20 -5.31 -8.78 -17.90
CA LYS A 20 -5.54 -9.52 -16.64
C LYS A 20 -4.58 -9.10 -15.53
N ILE A 21 -3.28 -8.97 -15.84
CA ILE A 21 -2.27 -8.51 -14.87
C ILE A 21 -2.58 -7.09 -14.39
N VAL A 22 -2.93 -6.19 -15.31
CA VAL A 22 -3.33 -4.82 -14.97
C VAL A 22 -4.60 -4.82 -14.12
N ALA A 23 -5.57 -5.69 -14.40
CA ALA A 23 -6.77 -5.80 -13.59
C ALA A 23 -6.47 -6.23 -12.14
N ILE A 24 -5.50 -7.13 -11.94
CA ILE A 24 -5.03 -7.54 -10.61
C ILE A 24 -4.33 -6.37 -9.91
N MET A 25 -3.40 -5.72 -10.61
CA MET A 25 -2.60 -4.60 -10.08
C MET A 25 -3.41 -3.32 -9.84
N ALA A 26 -4.61 -3.20 -10.43
CA ALA A 26 -5.49 -2.06 -10.21
C ALA A 26 -5.92 -1.92 -8.74
N ILE A 27 -6.02 -3.03 -8.00
CA ILE A 27 -6.42 -3.04 -6.59
C ILE A 27 -5.37 -2.33 -5.71
N PRO A 28 -4.09 -2.77 -5.68
CA PRO A 28 -3.07 -2.07 -4.90
C PRO A 28 -2.79 -0.67 -5.44
N ALA A 29 -2.92 -0.42 -6.75
CA ALA A 29 -2.78 0.92 -7.32
C ALA A 29 -3.87 1.89 -6.81
N ALA A 30 -5.12 1.44 -6.71
CA ALA A 30 -6.20 2.25 -6.14
C ALA A 30 -5.95 2.55 -4.65
N LEU A 31 -5.47 1.56 -3.88
CA LEU A 31 -5.09 1.76 -2.48
C LEU A 31 -3.93 2.76 -2.34
N GLN A 32 -2.93 2.72 -3.23
CA GLN A 32 -1.80 3.65 -3.20
C GLN A 32 -2.24 5.11 -3.30
N ILE A 33 -3.26 5.41 -4.13
CA ILE A 33 -3.79 6.77 -4.28
C ILE A 33 -4.34 7.28 -2.94
N VAL A 34 -4.95 6.40 -2.14
CA VAL A 34 -5.49 6.75 -0.81
C VAL A 34 -4.38 6.88 0.24
N VAL A 35 -3.35 6.02 0.19
CA VAL A 35 -2.27 6.01 1.19
C VAL A 35 -1.26 7.14 0.96
N SER A 36 -0.97 7.48 -0.29
CA SER A 36 -0.02 8.54 -0.68
C SER A 36 -0.15 9.85 0.12
N PRO A 37 -1.33 10.48 0.25
CA PRO A 37 -1.46 11.71 1.03
C PRO A 37 -1.22 11.48 2.53
N SER A 38 -1.53 10.29 3.04
CA SER A 38 -1.35 9.94 4.45
C SER A 38 0.12 9.82 4.82
N ASP A 39 0.98 9.40 3.89
CA ASP A 39 2.43 9.33 4.11
C ASP A 39 3.03 10.72 4.38
N TYR A 40 2.52 11.78 3.72
CA TYR A 40 2.96 13.15 3.96
C TYR A 40 2.65 13.63 5.38
N LEU A 41 1.55 13.15 6.00
CA LEU A 41 1.22 13.49 7.39
C LEU A 41 2.32 13.05 8.36
N LEU A 42 2.91 11.87 8.13
CA LEU A 42 4.02 11.39 8.96
C LEU A 42 5.30 12.21 8.78
N ILE A 43 5.53 12.80 7.60
CA ILE A 43 6.65 13.71 7.36
C ILE A 43 6.44 15.00 8.18
N VAL A 44 5.25 15.59 8.09
CA VAL A 44 4.91 16.82 8.84
C VAL A 44 4.99 16.61 10.35
N LEU A 45 4.59 15.43 10.84
CA LEU A 45 4.71 15.06 12.25
C LEU A 45 6.15 14.69 12.69
N GLY A 46 7.14 14.79 11.81
CA GLY A 46 8.55 14.48 12.10
C GLY A 46 8.84 12.98 12.27
N ARG A 47 7.95 12.08 11.85
CA ARG A 47 8.04 10.62 12.05
C ARG A 47 8.56 9.90 10.80
N GLN A 48 9.59 10.44 10.17
CA GLN A 48 10.15 9.92 8.92
C GLN A 48 10.66 8.47 9.04
N TRP A 49 11.16 8.07 10.22
CA TRP A 49 11.58 6.69 10.47
C TRP A 49 10.43 5.68 10.38
N TRP A 50 9.20 6.07 10.75
CA TRP A 50 8.04 5.21 10.61
C TRP A 50 7.68 5.00 9.14
N LEU A 51 7.79 6.05 8.32
CA LEU A 51 7.61 5.92 6.87
C LEU A 51 8.62 4.95 6.26
N LEU A 52 9.89 5.06 6.66
CA LEU A 52 10.92 4.15 6.18
C LEU A 52 10.61 2.71 6.58
N THR A 53 10.19 2.47 7.83
CA THR A 53 9.75 1.12 8.27
C THR A 53 8.60 0.60 7.42
N PHE A 54 7.55 1.40 7.17
CA PHE A 54 6.43 0.97 6.33
C PHE A 54 6.85 0.66 4.90
N GLN A 55 7.73 1.47 4.31
CA GLN A 55 8.24 1.23 2.96
C GLN A 55 9.08 -0.06 2.88
N VAL A 56 9.93 -0.31 3.88
CA VAL A 56 10.74 -1.54 3.95
C VAL A 56 9.84 -2.76 4.15
N VAL A 57 8.89 -2.70 5.08
CA VAL A 57 7.92 -3.80 5.32
C VAL A 57 7.11 -4.08 4.07
N ARG A 58 6.65 -3.04 3.37
CA ARG A 58 5.93 -3.17 2.10
C ARG A 58 6.78 -3.88 1.06
N LEU A 59 8.03 -3.45 0.88
CA LEU A 59 8.95 -4.06 -0.07
C LEU A 59 9.19 -5.54 0.25
N LEU A 60 9.44 -5.86 1.53
CA LEU A 60 9.63 -7.24 1.97
C LEU A 60 8.40 -8.11 1.76
N LEU A 61 7.19 -7.60 2.07
CA LEU A 61 5.95 -8.34 1.87
C LEU A 61 5.64 -8.54 0.38
N SER A 62 5.75 -7.50 -0.44
CA SER A 62 5.41 -7.60 -1.86
C SER A 62 6.43 -8.45 -2.61
N VAL A 63 7.73 -8.15 -2.45
CA VAL A 63 8.80 -8.88 -3.16
C VAL A 63 8.97 -10.28 -2.58
N GLY A 64 8.90 -10.43 -1.26
CA GLY A 64 8.98 -11.74 -0.61
C GLY A 64 7.84 -12.67 -1.01
N ALA A 65 6.60 -12.17 -1.05
CA ALA A 65 5.45 -12.95 -1.52
C ALA A 65 5.61 -13.36 -3.00
N ALA A 66 6.10 -12.45 -3.85
CA ALA A 66 6.35 -12.76 -5.26
C ALA A 66 7.43 -13.82 -5.45
N LEU A 67 8.54 -13.71 -4.72
CA LEU A 67 9.64 -14.68 -4.79
C LEU A 67 9.22 -16.06 -4.27
N LEU A 68 8.46 -16.12 -3.17
CA LEU A 68 7.91 -17.37 -2.65
C LEU A 68 6.94 -18.02 -3.65
N ALA A 69 6.04 -17.24 -4.25
CA ALA A 69 5.11 -17.74 -5.26
C ALA A 69 5.84 -18.21 -6.53
N LEU A 70 6.92 -17.52 -6.93
CA LEU A 70 7.73 -17.89 -8.08
C LEU A 70 8.41 -19.23 -7.84
N TRP A 71 8.94 -19.43 -6.64
CA TRP A 71 9.61 -20.67 -6.26
C TRP A 71 8.66 -21.87 -6.16
N LEU A 72 7.42 -21.67 -5.71
CA LEU A 72 6.44 -22.74 -5.53
C LEU A 72 5.70 -23.12 -6.81
N SER A 73 5.28 -22.14 -7.62
CA SER A 73 4.36 -22.38 -8.73
C SER A 73 4.98 -22.17 -10.11
N GLY A 74 5.95 -21.25 -10.24
CA GLY A 74 6.48 -20.83 -11.55
C GLY A 74 5.48 -20.13 -12.49
N ASP A 75 4.20 -19.99 -12.10
CA ASP A 75 3.15 -19.34 -12.88
C ASP A 75 3.12 -17.83 -12.62
N VAL A 76 3.26 -17.06 -13.70
CA VAL A 76 3.23 -15.58 -13.70
C VAL A 76 1.95 -15.04 -13.07
N TYR A 77 0.79 -15.68 -13.25
CA TYR A 77 -0.47 -15.21 -12.67
C TYR A 77 -0.47 -15.35 -11.14
N VAL A 78 0.01 -16.49 -10.63
CA VAL A 78 0.09 -16.76 -9.19
C VAL A 78 1.09 -15.80 -8.53
N VAL A 79 2.24 -15.55 -9.18
CA VAL A 79 3.24 -14.59 -8.72
C VAL A 79 2.68 -13.17 -8.67
N THR A 80 1.99 -12.74 -9.72
CA THR A 80 1.37 -11.41 -9.82
C THR A 80 0.31 -11.22 -8.74
N LEU A 81 -0.51 -12.25 -8.50
CA LEU A 81 -1.56 -12.23 -7.49
C LEU A 81 -0.96 -12.18 -6.07
N ALA A 82 0.07 -12.99 -5.79
CA ALA A 82 0.79 -12.98 -4.52
C ALA A 82 1.46 -11.63 -4.26
N TYR A 83 2.12 -11.04 -5.27
CA TYR A 83 2.68 -9.69 -5.18
C TYR A 83 1.61 -8.65 -4.87
N SER A 84 0.50 -8.68 -5.61
CA SER A 84 -0.61 -7.74 -5.44
C SER A 84 -1.25 -7.83 -4.05
N LEU A 85 -1.43 -9.05 -3.51
CA LEU A 85 -1.93 -9.26 -2.15
C LEU A 85 -0.93 -8.77 -1.10
N GLY A 86 0.36 -9.06 -1.27
CA GLY A 86 1.40 -8.56 -0.37
C GLY A 86 1.46 -7.04 -0.35
N TRP A 87 1.31 -6.42 -1.53
CA TRP A 87 1.28 -4.97 -1.67
C TRP A 87 0.03 -4.34 -1.03
N ALA A 88 -1.15 -4.87 -1.31
CA ALA A 88 -2.41 -4.39 -0.73
C ALA A 88 -2.43 -4.58 0.80
N GLY A 89 -1.96 -5.73 1.30
CA GLY A 89 -1.86 -6.02 2.73
C GLY A 89 -0.93 -5.04 3.45
N ALA A 90 0.24 -4.74 2.85
CA ALA A 90 1.15 -3.74 3.40
C ALA A 90 0.51 -2.35 3.48
N TYR A 91 -0.27 -1.93 2.48
CA TYR A 91 -0.99 -0.66 2.54
C TYR A 91 -2.03 -0.62 3.66
N LEU A 92 -2.79 -1.71 3.88
CA LEU A 92 -3.73 -1.78 5.00
C LEU A 92 -3.01 -1.65 6.35
N MET A 93 -1.84 -2.28 6.49
CA MET A 93 -1.00 -2.13 7.70
C MET A 93 -0.50 -0.69 7.88
N SER A 94 -0.07 -0.02 6.80
CA SER A 94 0.34 1.39 6.84
C SER A 94 -0.80 2.30 7.27
N ILE A 95 -2.01 2.13 6.71
CA ILE A 95 -3.19 2.92 7.10
C ILE A 95 -3.49 2.72 8.59
N ALA A 96 -3.55 1.47 9.06
CA ALA A 96 -3.80 1.17 10.47
C ALA A 96 -2.73 1.81 11.37
N GLY A 97 -1.46 1.71 10.98
CA GLY A 97 -0.34 2.33 11.70
C GLY A 97 -0.42 3.85 11.77
N ILE A 98 -0.82 4.51 10.68
CA ILE A 98 -1.02 5.97 10.62
C ILE A 98 -2.20 6.37 11.52
N LEU A 99 -3.34 5.69 11.45
CA LEU A 99 -4.50 6.00 12.30
C LEU A 99 -4.17 5.88 13.80
N ILE A 100 -3.42 4.84 14.19
CA ILE A 100 -2.95 4.68 15.57
C ILE A 100 -1.97 5.80 15.96
N ALA A 101 -1.06 6.16 15.05
CA ALA A 101 -0.09 7.24 15.27
C ALA A 101 -0.78 8.60 15.47
N VAL A 102 -1.76 8.92 14.63
CA VAL A 102 -2.55 10.16 14.72
C VAL A 102 -3.35 10.19 16.03
N LYS A 103 -4.07 9.12 16.35
CA LYS A 103 -4.85 9.03 17.60
C LYS A 103 -3.98 9.24 18.84
N ARG A 104 -2.78 8.64 18.88
CA ARG A 104 -1.84 8.81 20.00
C ARG A 104 -1.26 10.22 20.09
N TYR A 105 -1.09 10.91 18.97
CA TYR A 105 -0.59 12.28 18.94
C TYR A 105 -1.65 13.25 19.47
N ASP A 106 -2.90 13.09 19.03
CA ASP A 106 -4.04 13.91 19.45
C ASP A 106 -4.32 13.79 20.96
N THR A 107 -4.26 12.58 21.51
CA THR A 107 -4.41 12.35 22.96
C THR A 107 -3.30 13.00 23.79
N ARG A 108 -2.08 13.16 23.25
CA ARG A 108 -0.97 13.81 23.96
C ARG A 108 -1.07 15.33 23.95
N ILE A 109 -1.54 15.93 22.86
CA ILE A 109 -1.78 17.38 22.78
C ILE A 109 -2.95 17.79 23.68
N GLY A 110 -4.07 17.04 23.64
CA GLY A 110 -5.21 17.32 24.51
C GLY A 110 -4.89 17.28 26.01
N CYS A 111 -3.80 16.61 26.41
CA CYS A 111 -3.33 16.58 27.81
C CYS A 111 -2.43 17.77 28.17
N SER A 112 -1.67 18.34 27.21
CA SER A 112 -0.85 19.54 27.50
C SER A 112 -1.70 20.80 27.58
N ASP A 113 -2.76 20.90 26.78
CA ASP A 113 -3.65 22.06 26.80
C ASP A 113 -4.45 22.17 28.12
N THR A 114 -4.74 21.03 28.76
CA THR A 114 -5.38 21.02 30.09
C THR A 114 -4.46 21.46 31.22
N GLU A 115 -3.13 21.27 31.10
CA GLU A 115 -2.18 21.73 32.13
C GLU A 115 -1.93 23.25 32.03
N VAL A 116 -1.94 23.81 30.82
CA VAL A 116 -1.71 25.25 30.61
C VAL A 116 -2.92 26.11 31.01
N SER A 117 -4.14 25.57 30.91
CA SER A 117 -5.36 26.30 31.32
C SER A 117 -5.60 26.37 32.84
N SER A 118 -4.80 25.67 33.65
CA SER A 118 -4.92 25.63 35.11
C SER A 118 -3.97 26.56 35.87
N VAL A 119 -3.32 27.51 35.18
CA VAL A 119 -2.46 28.55 35.77
C VAL A 119 -3.09 29.92 35.62
#